data_AF-A0A366MAM8-F1
#
_entry.id   AF-A0A366MAM8-F1
#
_cell.length_a   1.000
_cell.length_b   1.000
_cell.length_c   1.000
_cell.angle_alpha   90.00
_cell.angle_beta   90.00
_cell.angle_gamma   90.00
#
_symmetry.space_group_name_H-M   'P 1'
#
loop_
_entity.id
_entity.type
_entity.pdbx_description
1 polymer ?
#
loop_
_entity_poly.entity_id
_entity_poly.type
_entity_poly.pdbx_seq_one_letter_code
_entity_poly.pdbx_strand_id
1 'polypeptide(L)'
;MILPGSQKDDAVSPVIGTIFLVALTIVLIGIVGAAMMAYGLPEPAPIAGISIGSQGNTTTVTQMNGAVLPAGSYTILVDGVDKTAAFGGNVEFGPGITLSWDSGSEAVGTVSVVYTSDKGVSTLLAEKNIGKAGSGGGDDSGGGGGSDGFEDTHTILHRFEWQTFLDEVNASTSGIFLGEGIVYVDDGEYWVSIDNKRVSKADAATNPSIQTYVDKTADNRLLKIDLSKKIFTASDMDPTDFSQPWKSTPYPTVGSLYEYDSTLYICKSKGDVTSDSKISRDPSSRDWVDIADIK
;
A
#
# COMPACT_ATOMS: atom_id res chain seq x y z
N MET A 1 -83.03 -45.65 18.44
CA MET A 1 -82.67 -44.51 17.56
C MET A 1 -81.21 -44.70 17.16
N ILE A 2 -80.88 -44.54 15.88
CA ILE A 2 -79.64 -44.99 15.22
C ILE A 2 -78.76 -43.76 14.85
N LEU A 3 -77.43 -43.90 15.07
CA LEU A 3 -76.22 -43.23 14.50
C LEU A 3 -75.85 -41.77 14.87
N PRO A 4 -74.58 -41.33 14.69
CA PRO A 4 -73.29 -42.04 14.56
C PRO A 4 -72.11 -41.40 15.35
N GLY A 5 -70.91 -42.01 15.29
CA GLY A 5 -69.66 -41.24 15.41
C GLY A 5 -68.56 -41.84 16.28
N SER A 6 -68.08 -43.04 15.94
CA SER A 6 -66.71 -43.43 16.31
C SER A 6 -65.76 -42.50 15.55
N GLN A 7 -65.32 -41.39 16.17
CA GLN A 7 -64.13 -40.69 15.71
C GLN A 7 -62.96 -41.65 15.94
N LYS A 8 -62.55 -42.31 14.85
CA LYS A 8 -61.22 -42.91 14.78
C LYS A 8 -60.25 -41.75 14.81
N ASP A 9 -59.68 -41.49 15.98
CA ASP A 9 -58.42 -40.77 16.04
C ASP A 9 -57.42 -41.60 15.23
N ASP A 10 -57.25 -41.24 13.97
CA ASP A 10 -56.22 -41.80 13.11
C ASP A 10 -54.88 -41.45 13.76
N ALA A 11 -54.41 -42.37 14.60
CA ALA A 11 -53.05 -42.41 15.10
C ALA A 11 -52.14 -42.59 13.87
N VAL A 12 -51.79 -41.48 13.24
CA VAL A 12 -50.66 -41.41 12.32
C VAL A 12 -49.47 -42.00 13.06
N SER A 13 -49.05 -43.18 12.62
CA SER A 13 -47.97 -43.92 13.25
C SER A 13 -46.76 -42.98 13.39
N PRO A 14 -46.15 -42.85 14.58
CA PRO A 14 -44.97 -42.00 14.79
C PRO A 14 -43.87 -42.21 13.73
N VAL A 15 -43.81 -43.43 13.19
CA VAL A 15 -42.90 -43.83 12.12
C VAL A 15 -43.22 -43.14 10.79
N ILE A 16 -44.49 -43.03 10.41
CA ILE A 16 -44.92 -42.40 9.16
C ILE A 16 -44.63 -40.89 9.20
N GLY A 17 -44.89 -40.23 10.32
CA GLY A 17 -44.54 -38.81 10.50
C GLY A 17 -43.04 -38.56 10.39
N THR A 18 -42.23 -39.47 10.95
CA THR A 18 -40.76 -39.36 10.90
C THR A 18 -40.24 -39.56 9.47
N ILE A 19 -40.75 -40.54 8.72
CA ILE A 19 -40.36 -40.77 7.33
C ILE A 19 -40.71 -39.54 6.47
N PHE A 20 -41.91 -38.97 6.65
CA PHE A 20 -42.32 -37.75 5.96
C PHE A 20 -41.40 -36.57 6.27
N LEU A 21 -41.04 -36.40 7.54
CA LEU A 21 -40.15 -35.33 7.97
C LEU A 21 -38.76 -35.46 7.34
N VAL A 22 -38.19 -36.66 7.34
CA VAL A 22 -36.87 -36.92 6.74
C VAL A 22 -36.90 -36.75 5.22
N ALA A 23 -37.95 -37.20 4.55
CA ALA A 23 -38.09 -37.02 3.11
C ALA A 23 -38.16 -35.52 2.75
N LEU A 24 -38.94 -34.74 3.50
CA LEU A 24 -39.07 -33.30 3.28
C LEU A 24 -37.76 -32.56 3.50
N THR A 25 -37.00 -32.90 4.54
CA THR A 25 -35.72 -32.24 4.82
C THR A 25 -34.67 -32.55 3.75
N ILE A 26 -34.62 -33.79 3.25
CA ILE A 26 -33.73 -34.17 2.14
C ILE A 26 -34.06 -33.36 0.88
N VAL A 27 -35.35 -33.21 0.55
CA VAL A 27 -35.77 -32.42 -0.61
C VAL A 27 -35.41 -30.94 -0.43
N LEU A 28 -35.66 -30.37 0.76
CA LEU A 28 -35.30 -28.98 1.07
C LEU A 28 -33.79 -28.72 0.95
N ILE A 29 -32.96 -29.59 1.55
CA ILE A 29 -31.50 -29.50 1.45
C ILE A 29 -31.06 -29.65 -0.01
N GLY A 30 -31.69 -30.55 -0.77
CA GLY A 30 -31.42 -30.74 -2.19
C GLY A 30 -31.72 -29.48 -3.02
N ILE A 31 -32.85 -28.83 -2.78
CA ILE A 31 -33.23 -27.58 -3.47
C ILE A 31 -32.27 -26.45 -3.11
N VAL A 32 -31.97 -26.26 -1.83
CA VAL A 32 -31.03 -25.21 -1.38
C VAL A 32 -29.63 -25.49 -1.93
N GLY A 33 -29.16 -26.73 -1.89
CA GLY A 33 -27.87 -27.13 -2.46
C GLY A 33 -27.79 -26.92 -3.98
N ALA A 34 -28.84 -27.29 -4.71
CA ALA A 34 -28.93 -27.04 -6.14
C ALA A 34 -28.99 -25.54 -6.48
N ALA A 35 -29.72 -24.74 -5.70
CA ALA A 35 -29.77 -23.30 -5.87
C ALA A 35 -28.39 -22.66 -5.63
N MET A 36 -27.66 -23.08 -4.58
CA MET A 36 -26.30 -22.59 -4.32
C MET A 36 -25.33 -22.96 -5.44
N MET A 37 -25.43 -24.17 -5.99
CA MET A 37 -24.62 -24.57 -7.16
C MET A 37 -25.00 -23.81 -8.43
N ALA A 38 -26.27 -23.44 -8.60
CA ALA A 38 -26.75 -22.67 -9.74
C ALA A 38 -26.23 -21.22 -9.75
N TYR A 39 -25.91 -20.64 -8.58
CA TYR A 39 -25.29 -19.32 -8.50
C TYR A 39 -23.82 -19.30 -8.95
N GLY A 40 -23.19 -20.47 -9.13
CA GLY A 40 -21.80 -20.59 -9.53
C GLY A 40 -20.84 -20.04 -8.47
N LEU A 41 -19.63 -20.60 -8.41
CA LEU A 41 -18.57 -19.94 -7.68
C LEU A 41 -18.24 -18.62 -8.41
N PRO A 42 -18.00 -17.51 -7.69
CA PRO A 42 -17.45 -16.30 -8.29
C PRO A 42 -16.20 -16.71 -9.07
N GLU A 43 -16.11 -16.32 -10.33
CA GLU A 43 -14.88 -16.52 -11.07
C GLU A 43 -13.79 -15.70 -10.36
N PRO A 44 -12.66 -16.32 -9.99
CA PRO A 44 -11.59 -15.57 -9.34
C PRO A 44 -11.16 -14.45 -10.27
N ALA A 45 -11.14 -13.22 -9.76
CA ALA A 45 -10.66 -12.09 -10.54
C ALA A 45 -9.22 -12.38 -11.03
N PRO A 46 -8.89 -11.97 -12.26
CA PRO A 46 -7.54 -12.14 -12.78
C PRO A 46 -6.54 -11.45 -11.85
N ILE A 47 -5.48 -12.18 -11.48
CA ILE A 47 -4.36 -11.59 -10.74
C ILE A 47 -3.58 -10.73 -11.73
N ALA A 48 -3.65 -9.42 -11.58
CA ALA A 48 -2.93 -8.44 -12.38
C ALA A 48 -2.29 -7.40 -11.46
N GLY A 49 -0.98 -7.20 -11.56
CA GLY A 49 -0.29 -6.11 -10.87
C GLY A 49 -0.39 -4.86 -11.73
N ILE A 50 -1.07 -3.83 -11.24
CA ILE A 50 -1.27 -2.56 -11.94
C ILE A 50 -0.60 -1.45 -11.13
N SER A 51 0.21 -0.65 -11.81
CA SER A 51 0.83 0.56 -11.28
C SER A 51 0.11 1.77 -11.85
N ILE A 52 -0.17 2.76 -11.01
CA ILE A 52 -0.78 4.03 -11.40
C ILE A 52 0.23 5.14 -11.14
N GLY A 53 0.60 5.86 -12.20
CA GLY A 53 1.55 6.97 -12.17
C GLY A 53 0.84 8.30 -12.38
N SER A 54 1.44 9.37 -11.87
CA SER A 54 1.01 10.75 -12.16
C SER A 54 2.23 11.62 -12.34
N GLN A 55 2.32 12.34 -13.46
CA GLN A 55 3.39 13.29 -13.75
C GLN A 55 2.80 14.56 -14.35
N GLY A 56 2.80 15.65 -13.58
CA GLY A 56 2.13 16.89 -13.98
C GLY A 56 0.63 16.64 -14.19
N ASN A 57 0.16 16.85 -15.42
CA ASN A 57 -1.25 16.64 -15.79
C ASN A 57 -1.48 15.25 -16.40
N THR A 58 -0.43 14.47 -16.63
CA THR A 58 -0.53 13.14 -17.26
C THR A 58 -0.62 12.06 -16.20
N THR A 59 -1.71 11.32 -16.20
CA THR A 59 -1.87 10.09 -15.42
C THR A 59 -1.57 8.88 -16.30
N THR A 60 -0.85 7.90 -15.76
CA THR A 60 -0.55 6.64 -16.43
C THR A 60 -1.07 5.45 -15.64
N VAL A 61 -1.50 4.41 -16.34
CA VAL A 61 -1.92 3.13 -15.78
C VAL A 61 -1.15 2.05 -16.51
N THR A 62 -0.24 1.39 -15.81
CA THR A 62 0.67 0.39 -16.38
C THR A 62 0.39 -0.97 -15.77
N GLN A 63 0.17 -1.99 -16.58
CA GLN A 63 0.13 -3.36 -16.07
C GLN A 63 1.55 -3.90 -15.98
N MET A 64 1.99 -4.24 -14.78
CA MET A 64 3.35 -4.71 -14.50
C MET A 64 3.47 -6.23 -14.71
N ASN A 65 2.46 -6.99 -14.31
CA ASN A 65 2.47 -8.45 -14.40
C ASN A 65 1.04 -9.03 -14.36
N GLY A 66 0.95 -10.37 -14.46
CA GLY A 66 -0.30 -11.10 -14.31
C GLY A 66 -1.06 -11.37 -15.62
N ALA A 67 -2.35 -11.65 -15.50
CA ALA A 67 -3.21 -12.02 -16.62
C ALA A 67 -3.61 -10.80 -17.47
N VAL A 68 -3.68 -10.99 -18.79
CA VAL A 68 -4.18 -9.96 -19.72
C VAL A 68 -5.66 -9.70 -19.44
N LEU A 69 -6.04 -8.43 -19.36
CA LEU A 69 -7.41 -7.96 -19.24
C LEU A 69 -7.96 -7.66 -20.64
N PRO A 70 -8.97 -8.40 -21.13
CA PRO A 70 -9.60 -8.15 -22.41
C PRO A 70 -10.15 -6.72 -22.53
N ALA A 71 -10.18 -6.19 -23.75
CA ALA A 71 -10.82 -4.90 -24.01
C ALA A 71 -12.29 -4.91 -23.53
N GLY A 72 -12.67 -3.92 -22.71
CA GLY A 72 -14.01 -3.83 -22.14
C GLY A 72 -14.26 -4.65 -20.87
N SER A 73 -13.31 -5.48 -20.43
CA SER A 73 -13.41 -6.17 -19.13
C SER A 73 -12.84 -5.35 -17.97
N TYR A 74 -12.32 -4.15 -18.24
CA TYR A 74 -11.77 -3.26 -17.23
C TYR A 74 -12.25 -1.83 -17.43
N THR A 75 -12.30 -1.09 -16.34
CA THR A 75 -12.71 0.31 -16.29
C THR A 75 -11.70 1.10 -15.48
N ILE A 76 -11.22 2.21 -16.03
CA ILE A 76 -10.36 3.17 -15.34
C ILE A 76 -11.25 4.32 -14.86
N LEU A 77 -11.42 4.42 -13.55
CA LEU A 77 -12.20 5.47 -12.91
C LEU A 77 -11.26 6.55 -12.38
N VAL A 78 -11.63 7.81 -12.60
CA VAL A 78 -11.00 8.98 -11.99
C VAL A 78 -12.05 9.69 -11.15
N ASP A 79 -11.83 9.80 -9.84
CA ASP A 79 -12.81 10.32 -8.87
C ASP A 79 -14.20 9.65 -9.00
N GLY A 80 -14.20 8.35 -9.32
CA GLY A 80 -15.42 7.56 -9.56
C GLY A 80 -16.08 7.75 -10.94
N VAL A 81 -15.49 8.55 -11.83
CA VAL A 81 -15.98 8.77 -13.20
C VAL A 81 -15.20 7.90 -14.18
N ASP A 82 -15.91 7.16 -15.04
CA ASP A 82 -15.28 6.37 -16.10
C ASP A 82 -14.55 7.27 -17.11
N LYS A 83 -13.23 7.10 -17.17
CA LYS A 83 -12.32 7.76 -18.11
C LYS A 83 -11.58 6.74 -18.99
N THR A 84 -12.01 5.48 -19.03
CA THR A 84 -11.32 4.39 -19.75
C THR A 84 -10.98 4.75 -21.19
N ALA A 85 -11.93 5.34 -21.93
CA ALA A 85 -11.71 5.78 -23.30
C ALA A 85 -10.67 6.91 -23.41
N ALA A 86 -10.60 7.80 -22.42
CA ALA A 86 -9.63 8.90 -22.39
C ALA A 86 -8.19 8.43 -22.15
N PHE A 87 -8.03 7.29 -21.47
CA PHE A 87 -6.76 6.57 -21.32
C PHE A 87 -6.39 5.72 -22.54
N GLY A 88 -7.30 5.59 -23.53
CA GLY A 88 -7.12 4.68 -24.66
C GLY A 88 -7.41 3.21 -24.33
N GLY A 89 -8.18 2.92 -23.26
CA GLY A 89 -8.48 1.59 -22.75
C GLY A 89 -9.43 0.72 -23.59
N ASN A 90 -9.50 0.94 -24.90
CA ASN A 90 -10.24 0.09 -25.84
C ASN A 90 -9.36 -1.04 -26.41
N VAL A 91 -8.33 -1.41 -25.67
CA VAL A 91 -7.32 -2.41 -26.06
C VAL A 91 -7.22 -3.49 -25.01
N GLU A 92 -6.66 -4.64 -25.40
CA GLU A 92 -6.22 -5.63 -24.43
C GLU A 92 -5.14 -5.01 -23.55
N PHE A 93 -5.40 -4.97 -22.25
CA PHE A 93 -4.47 -4.44 -21.28
C PHE A 93 -3.68 -5.61 -20.69
N GLY A 94 -2.43 -5.73 -21.11
CA GLY A 94 -1.52 -6.82 -20.76
C GLY A 94 -0.23 -6.31 -20.10
N PRO A 95 0.58 -7.19 -19.50
CA PRO A 95 1.87 -6.80 -18.92
C PRO A 95 2.76 -6.00 -19.89
N GLY A 96 3.29 -4.88 -19.43
CA GLY A 96 4.11 -3.94 -20.20
C GLY A 96 3.32 -2.88 -20.97
N ILE A 97 1.99 -3.00 -21.05
CA ILE A 97 1.15 -1.96 -21.65
C ILE A 97 1.00 -0.82 -20.64
N THR A 98 1.12 0.42 -21.14
CA THR A 98 0.85 1.64 -20.39
C THR A 98 -0.22 2.43 -21.12
N LEU A 99 -1.30 2.70 -20.42
CA LEU A 99 -2.37 3.59 -20.85
C LEU A 99 -2.11 4.96 -20.21
N SER A 100 -2.37 6.03 -20.93
CA SER A 100 -2.11 7.38 -20.44
C SER A 100 -3.22 8.33 -20.79
N TRP A 101 -3.49 9.25 -19.89
CA TRP A 101 -4.47 10.31 -20.05
C TRP A 101 -3.88 11.63 -19.56
N ASP A 102 -3.97 12.66 -20.41
CA ASP A 102 -3.68 14.03 -20.01
C ASP A 102 -4.97 14.68 -19.50
N SER A 103 -4.98 14.95 -18.20
CA SER A 103 -6.08 15.61 -17.49
C SER A 103 -6.21 17.09 -17.83
N GLY A 104 -5.22 17.69 -18.51
CA GLY A 104 -5.22 19.11 -18.82
C GLY A 104 -5.25 19.94 -17.55
N SER A 105 -6.37 20.59 -17.26
CA SER A 105 -6.57 21.36 -16.02
C SER A 105 -7.48 20.67 -15.00
N GLU A 106 -7.94 19.44 -15.27
CA GLU A 106 -8.77 18.69 -14.34
C GLU A 106 -7.93 18.23 -13.14
N ALA A 107 -8.32 18.65 -11.93
CA ALA A 107 -7.68 18.16 -10.72
C ALA A 107 -8.07 16.71 -10.46
N VAL A 108 -7.08 15.83 -10.35
CA VAL A 108 -7.25 14.38 -10.18
C VAL A 108 -7.10 14.02 -8.70
N GLY A 109 -8.14 13.46 -8.07
CA GLY A 109 -8.08 13.00 -6.68
C GLY A 109 -7.65 11.55 -6.54
N THR A 110 -8.44 10.63 -7.09
CA THR A 110 -8.24 9.18 -6.98
C THR A 110 -8.38 8.53 -8.36
N VAL A 111 -7.49 7.60 -8.68
CA VAL A 111 -7.56 6.81 -9.91
C VAL A 111 -7.63 5.35 -9.52
N SER A 112 -8.59 4.62 -10.07
CA SER A 112 -8.78 3.21 -9.79
C SER A 112 -9.01 2.42 -11.06
N VAL A 113 -8.61 1.15 -11.04
CA VAL A 113 -8.83 0.19 -12.12
C VAL A 113 -9.70 -0.94 -11.59
N VAL A 114 -10.86 -1.09 -12.20
CA VAL A 114 -11.87 -2.09 -11.83
C VAL A 114 -11.99 -3.09 -12.95
N TYR A 115 -11.86 -4.38 -12.64
CA TYR A 115 -12.17 -5.46 -13.55
C TYR A 115 -13.63 -5.87 -13.39
N THR A 116 -14.34 -6.11 -14.50
CA THR A 116 -15.69 -6.67 -14.52
C THR A 116 -15.67 -7.98 -15.32
N SER A 117 -16.03 -9.09 -14.65
CA SER A 117 -16.14 -10.39 -15.30
C SER A 117 -17.34 -10.47 -16.24
N ASP A 118 -17.36 -11.49 -17.10
CA ASP A 118 -18.49 -11.78 -18.01
C ASP A 118 -19.83 -12.00 -17.26
N LYS A 119 -19.77 -12.29 -15.96
CA LYS A 119 -20.93 -12.47 -15.08
C LYS A 119 -21.35 -11.17 -14.37
N GLY A 120 -20.72 -10.04 -14.69
CA GLY A 120 -21.01 -8.72 -14.12
C GLY A 120 -20.48 -8.51 -12.70
N VAL A 121 -19.54 -9.35 -12.24
CA VAL A 121 -18.88 -9.16 -10.94
C VAL A 121 -17.72 -8.20 -11.10
N SER A 122 -17.78 -7.07 -10.42
CA SER A 122 -16.72 -6.06 -10.42
C SER A 122 -15.73 -6.26 -9.26
N THR A 123 -14.44 -6.14 -9.53
CA THR A 123 -13.34 -6.26 -8.56
C THR A 123 -12.37 -5.10 -8.75
N LEU A 124 -12.02 -4.41 -7.67
CA LEU A 124 -10.96 -3.40 -7.68
C LEU A 124 -9.61 -4.09 -7.81
N LEU A 125 -8.85 -3.75 -8.85
CA LEU A 125 -7.52 -4.30 -9.10
C LEU A 125 -6.40 -3.40 -8.58
N ALA A 126 -6.57 -2.08 -8.70
CA ALA A 126 -5.63 -1.10 -8.18
C ALA A 126 -6.34 0.23 -7.92
N GLU A 127 -5.85 0.98 -6.95
CA GLU A 127 -6.28 2.33 -6.63
C GLU A 127 -5.07 3.16 -6.22
N LYS A 128 -5.04 4.43 -6.61
CA LYS A 128 -4.06 5.41 -6.17
C LYS A 128 -4.74 6.74 -5.94
N ASN A 129 -4.52 7.30 -4.75
CA ASN A 129 -4.83 8.69 -4.47
C ASN A 129 -3.68 9.55 -5.01
N ILE A 130 -3.99 10.51 -5.88
CA ILE A 130 -3.04 11.45 -6.48
C ILE A 130 -3.08 12.81 -5.76
N GLY A 131 -4.13 13.06 -4.97
CA GLY A 131 -4.29 14.28 -4.19
C GLY A 131 -4.83 15.43 -5.05
N LYS A 132 -6.08 15.83 -4.78
CA LYS A 132 -6.70 16.95 -5.48
C LYS A 132 -5.97 18.24 -5.09
N ALA A 133 -5.21 18.83 -6.01
CA ALA A 133 -4.53 20.10 -5.77
C ALA A 133 -5.56 21.18 -5.40
N GLY A 134 -5.63 21.52 -4.12
CA GLY A 134 -6.52 22.56 -3.57
C GLY A 134 -7.87 22.07 -3.04
N SER A 135 -7.88 21.46 -1.85
CA SER A 135 -8.99 21.58 -0.90
C SER A 135 -8.52 21.16 0.49
N GLY A 136 -8.24 22.14 1.36
CA GLY A 136 -8.01 21.88 2.77
C GLY A 136 -9.31 21.58 3.51
N GLY A 137 -9.24 20.68 4.50
CA GLY A 137 -10.33 20.36 5.43
C GLY A 137 -10.54 18.86 5.54
N GLY A 138 -10.17 18.30 6.70
CA GLY A 138 -10.19 16.87 6.99
C GLY A 138 -11.59 16.25 7.08
N ASP A 139 -11.61 14.92 7.01
CA ASP A 139 -12.13 14.02 8.04
C ASP A 139 -11.84 12.57 7.60
N ASP A 140 -11.67 11.70 8.60
CA ASP A 140 -11.42 10.25 8.54
C ASP A 140 -12.11 9.49 7.40
N SER A 141 -11.43 8.47 6.84
CA SER A 141 -11.87 7.06 6.86
C SER A 141 -10.92 6.20 6.03
N GLY A 142 -10.60 5.01 6.55
CA GLY A 142 -9.49 4.18 6.09
C GLY A 142 -9.58 3.57 4.70
N GLY A 143 -8.46 3.01 4.27
CA GLY A 143 -8.30 2.25 3.03
C GLY A 143 -6.96 2.57 2.39
N GLY A 144 -5.96 1.72 2.61
CA GLY A 144 -4.55 2.01 2.31
C GLY A 144 -4.19 2.12 0.84
N GLY A 145 -2.96 2.61 0.60
CA GLY A 145 -2.29 2.48 -0.70
C GLY A 145 -1.49 3.70 -1.11
N GLY A 146 -0.22 3.74 -0.70
CA GLY A 146 0.86 4.50 -1.35
C GLY A 146 0.98 5.96 -0.94
N SER A 147 1.98 6.29 -0.13
CA SER A 147 2.44 7.67 0.00
C SER A 147 3.00 8.16 -1.34
N ASP A 148 2.63 9.36 -1.73
CA ASP A 148 3.06 10.00 -2.97
C ASP A 148 4.59 10.15 -3.02
N GLY A 149 5.21 9.79 -4.14
CA GLY A 149 6.32 10.54 -4.73
C GLY A 149 7.76 10.14 -4.41
N PHE A 150 8.05 9.29 -3.41
CA PHE A 150 9.44 8.94 -3.09
C PHE A 150 10.09 8.05 -4.16
N GLU A 151 9.54 6.86 -4.38
CA GLU A 151 10.07 5.92 -5.39
C GLU A 151 9.80 6.38 -6.84
N ASP A 152 9.03 7.45 -7.06
CA ASP A 152 8.85 8.05 -8.39
C ASP A 152 10.08 8.87 -8.82
N THR A 153 10.75 9.50 -7.86
CA THR A 153 11.91 10.39 -8.06
C THR A 153 13.23 9.78 -7.59
N HIS A 154 13.15 8.73 -6.77
CA HIS A 154 14.31 8.08 -6.17
C HIS A 154 14.30 6.56 -6.39
N THR A 155 15.49 5.96 -6.42
CA THR A 155 15.71 4.51 -6.43
C THR A 155 16.35 4.11 -5.11
N ILE A 156 15.60 3.46 -4.24
CA ILE A 156 16.08 3.04 -2.92
C ILE A 156 17.23 2.03 -3.07
N LEU A 157 18.36 2.29 -2.39
CA LEU A 157 19.55 1.42 -2.45
C LEU A 157 19.30 0.05 -1.81
N HIS A 158 18.72 0.07 -0.60
CA HIS A 158 18.45 -1.11 0.21
C HIS A 158 17.03 -1.06 0.75
N ARG A 159 16.10 -1.71 0.06
CA ARG A 159 14.68 -1.71 0.38
C ARG A 159 14.26 -3.02 1.04
N PHE A 160 13.46 -2.94 2.10
CA PHE A 160 12.89 -4.12 2.76
C PHE A 160 11.45 -3.87 3.22
N GLU A 161 10.55 -4.83 3.05
CA GLU A 161 9.20 -4.74 3.62
C GLU A 161 9.26 -5.01 5.12
N TRP A 162 8.66 -4.13 5.92
CA TRP A 162 8.70 -4.24 7.38
C TRP A 162 8.09 -5.54 7.88
N GLN A 163 6.95 -5.96 7.32
CA GLN A 163 6.32 -7.22 7.69
C GLN A 163 7.22 -8.42 7.40
N THR A 164 7.92 -8.44 6.26
CA THR A 164 8.88 -9.50 5.94
C THR A 164 10.04 -9.52 6.93
N PHE A 165 10.55 -8.36 7.33
CA PHE A 165 11.60 -8.27 8.35
C PHE A 165 11.14 -8.84 9.71
N LEU A 166 9.92 -8.53 10.15
CA LEU A 166 9.36 -9.07 11.38
C LEU A 166 9.19 -10.59 11.34
N ASP A 167 8.78 -11.13 10.19
CA ASP A 167 8.68 -12.59 9.99
C ASP A 167 10.05 -13.26 10.12
N GLU A 168 11.09 -12.67 9.55
CA GLU A 168 12.47 -13.15 9.69
C GLU A 168 12.97 -13.05 11.14
N VAL A 169 12.67 -11.95 11.85
CA VAL A 169 12.98 -11.80 13.28
C VAL A 169 12.32 -12.91 14.08
N ASN A 170 11.05 -13.21 13.82
CA ASN A 170 10.30 -14.26 14.49
C ASN A 170 10.82 -15.67 14.17
N ALA A 171 11.32 -15.90 12.95
CA ALA A 171 11.97 -17.14 12.54
C ALA A 171 13.37 -17.32 13.14
N SER A 172 14.06 -16.22 13.48
CA SER A 172 15.41 -16.28 14.03
C SER A 172 15.46 -16.87 15.44
N THR A 173 16.64 -17.40 15.81
CA THR A 173 16.91 -17.91 17.17
C THR A 173 17.03 -16.79 18.21
N SER A 174 17.41 -15.59 17.77
CA SER A 174 17.88 -14.57 18.70
C SER A 174 17.30 -13.17 18.41
N GLY A 175 16.82 -12.91 17.21
CA GLY A 175 16.51 -11.59 16.67
C GLY A 175 17.45 -11.24 15.52
N ILE A 176 17.12 -10.20 14.77
CA ILE A 176 17.86 -9.72 13.59
C ILE A 176 18.22 -8.24 13.78
N PHE A 177 19.34 -7.83 13.18
CA PHE A 177 19.77 -6.42 13.18
C PHE A 177 19.11 -5.67 12.02
N LEU A 178 18.70 -4.42 12.26
CA LEU A 178 18.06 -3.57 11.25
C LEU A 178 18.97 -3.23 10.06
N GLY A 179 20.29 -3.37 10.19
CA GLY A 179 21.21 -2.83 9.20
C GLY A 179 21.27 -1.30 9.25
N GLU A 180 22.38 -0.70 8.85
CA GLU A 180 22.47 0.74 8.67
C GLU A 180 22.21 1.06 7.19
N GLY A 181 21.44 2.12 6.91
CA GLY A 181 21.07 2.55 5.55
C GLY A 181 19.97 1.73 4.90
N ILE A 182 19.43 0.72 5.59
CA ILE A 182 18.28 -0.04 5.10
C ILE A 182 17.01 0.80 5.25
N VAL A 183 16.25 0.92 4.17
CA VAL A 183 14.94 1.56 4.12
C VAL A 183 13.87 0.48 4.24
N TYR A 184 13.13 0.55 5.33
CA TYR A 184 11.96 -0.25 5.63
C TYR A 184 10.70 0.43 5.12
N VAL A 185 9.84 -0.35 4.47
CA VAL A 185 8.53 0.11 3.98
C VAL A 185 7.44 -0.49 4.87
N ASP A 186 6.57 0.37 5.39
CA ASP A 186 5.45 0.00 6.25
C ASP A 186 4.23 0.84 5.90
N ASP A 187 3.15 0.20 5.45
CA ASP A 187 1.92 0.85 4.97
C ASP A 187 2.17 1.99 3.95
N GLY A 188 3.19 1.83 3.10
CA GLY A 188 3.58 2.80 2.10
C GLY A 188 4.39 3.98 2.65
N GLU A 189 4.75 3.99 3.93
CA GLU A 189 5.70 4.93 4.51
C GLU A 189 7.11 4.38 4.46
N TYR A 190 8.08 5.28 4.30
CA TYR A 190 9.50 4.94 4.18
C TYR A 190 10.25 5.32 5.44
N TRP A 191 10.96 4.37 6.02
CA TRP A 191 11.71 4.54 7.26
C TRP A 191 13.13 4.02 7.11
N VAL A 192 14.13 4.85 7.35
CA VAL A 192 15.53 4.43 7.29
C VAL A 192 16.02 3.99 8.67
N SER A 193 16.75 2.88 8.72
CA SER A 193 17.55 2.52 9.89
C SER A 193 18.91 3.20 9.84
N ILE A 194 19.21 4.03 10.84
CA ILE A 194 20.46 4.80 10.94
C ILE A 194 21.51 4.16 11.85
N ASP A 195 21.24 2.97 12.38
CA ASP A 195 22.15 2.22 13.25
C ASP A 195 21.82 0.71 13.24
N ASN A 196 22.80 -0.12 13.61
CA ASN A 196 22.67 -1.57 13.67
C ASN A 196 21.99 -2.04 14.97
N LYS A 197 20.75 -1.60 15.20
CA LYS A 197 19.96 -2.07 16.35
C LYS A 197 19.43 -3.48 16.10
N ARG A 198 19.50 -4.33 17.12
CA ARG A 198 18.85 -5.64 17.12
C ARG A 198 17.38 -5.55 17.52
N VAL A 199 16.51 -6.08 16.68
CA VAL A 199 15.09 -6.29 16.96
C VAL A 199 14.91 -7.69 17.55
N SER A 200 14.32 -7.76 18.74
CA SER A 200 14.10 -9.02 19.45
C SER A 200 12.79 -9.68 19.01
N LYS A 201 12.67 -11.00 19.22
CA LYS A 201 11.40 -11.71 19.00
C LYS A 201 10.26 -11.13 19.83
N ALA A 202 10.55 -10.68 21.05
CA ALA A 202 9.54 -10.07 21.93
C ALA A 202 9.02 -8.74 21.37
N ASP A 203 9.83 -8.04 20.60
CA ASP A 203 9.41 -6.80 19.94
C ASP A 203 8.66 -7.05 18.64
N ALA A 204 9.03 -8.11 17.90
CA ALA A 204 8.33 -8.52 16.68
C ALA A 204 7.05 -9.33 16.92
N ALA A 205 6.84 -9.90 18.12
CA ALA A 205 5.75 -10.85 18.38
C ALA A 205 4.34 -10.29 18.17
N THR A 206 4.15 -8.97 18.29
CA THR A 206 2.84 -8.32 18.13
C THR A 206 2.60 -7.79 16.72
N ASN A 207 3.53 -8.06 15.77
CA ASN A 207 3.54 -7.45 14.44
C ASN A 207 3.28 -5.93 14.47
N PRO A 208 4.07 -5.15 15.23
CA PRO A 208 3.85 -3.72 15.34
C PRO A 208 4.15 -3.01 14.00
N SER A 209 3.44 -1.93 13.70
CA SER A 209 3.92 -0.96 12.69
C SER A 209 5.26 -0.36 13.13
N ILE A 210 6.02 0.21 12.20
CA ILE A 210 7.29 0.88 12.50
C ILE A 210 7.08 1.99 13.53
N GLN A 211 6.05 2.82 13.35
CA GLN A 211 5.72 3.87 14.29
C GLN A 211 5.46 3.31 15.71
N THR A 212 4.66 2.25 15.81
CA THR A 212 4.38 1.57 17.09
C THR A 212 5.65 1.01 17.73
N TYR A 213 6.54 0.43 16.92
CA TYR A 213 7.83 -0.09 17.39
C TYR A 213 8.73 1.04 17.93
N VAL A 214 8.87 2.13 17.19
CA VAL A 214 9.66 3.32 17.58
C VAL A 214 9.13 3.92 18.88
N ASP A 215 7.82 4.10 19.00
CA ASP A 215 7.19 4.68 20.20
C ASP A 215 7.38 3.80 21.43
N LYS A 216 7.22 2.48 21.29
CA LYS A 216 7.39 1.51 22.38
C LYS A 216 8.82 1.48 22.89
N THR A 217 9.79 1.52 21.98
CA THR A 217 11.21 1.34 22.30
C THR A 217 11.93 2.66 22.61
N ALA A 218 11.25 3.79 22.40
CA ALA A 218 11.85 5.12 22.36
C ALA A 218 13.09 5.16 21.44
N ASP A 219 13.05 4.38 20.36
CA ASP A 219 14.21 4.13 19.52
C ASP A 219 14.27 5.14 18.37
N ASN A 220 15.18 6.10 18.51
CA ASN A 220 15.41 7.14 17.51
C ASN A 220 16.30 6.66 16.35
N ARG A 221 16.40 5.34 16.10
CA ARG A 221 17.25 4.75 15.06
C ARG A 221 16.49 4.38 13.79
N LEU A 222 15.16 4.36 13.82
CA LEU A 222 14.33 4.34 12.63
C LEU A 222 13.79 5.75 12.43
N LEU A 223 14.15 6.36 11.30
CA LEU A 223 13.73 7.71 10.96
C LEU A 223 12.79 7.66 9.77
N LYS A 224 11.64 8.29 9.89
CA LYS A 224 10.72 8.47 8.78
C LYS A 224 11.36 9.40 7.74
N ILE A 225 11.38 8.96 6.49
CA ILE A 225 11.73 9.78 5.33
C ILE A 225 10.55 10.71 5.07
N ASP A 226 10.80 12.00 5.13
CA ASP A 226 9.77 13.03 5.06
C ASP A 226 10.14 14.07 4.01
N LEU A 227 9.63 13.87 2.79
CA LEU A 227 9.86 14.74 1.65
C LEU A 227 9.14 16.09 1.77
N SER A 228 8.25 16.28 2.74
CA SER A 228 7.62 17.57 2.99
C SER A 228 8.58 18.57 3.65
N LYS A 229 9.68 18.07 4.23
CA LYS A 229 10.74 18.88 4.84
C LYS A 229 11.72 19.38 3.79
N LYS A 230 12.45 20.45 4.12
CA LYS A 230 13.54 20.97 3.29
C LYS A 230 14.55 19.86 3.00
N ILE A 231 14.82 19.66 1.71
CA ILE A 231 15.92 18.84 1.21
C ILE A 231 17.10 19.77 0.95
N PHE A 232 18.23 19.50 1.60
CA PHE A 232 19.46 20.27 1.42
C PHE A 232 20.10 19.94 0.09
N THR A 233 20.68 20.93 -0.58
CA THR A 233 21.32 20.75 -1.90
C THR A 233 22.64 21.52 -1.99
N ALA A 234 23.30 21.49 -3.14
CA ALA A 234 24.46 22.34 -3.45
C ALA A 234 24.17 23.85 -3.33
N SER A 235 22.91 24.28 -3.28
CA SER A 235 22.56 25.68 -3.02
C SER A 235 22.70 26.07 -1.54
N ASP A 236 22.67 25.09 -0.63
CA ASP A 236 22.70 25.30 0.83
C ASP A 236 24.12 25.24 1.43
N MET A 237 25.11 24.79 0.67
CA MET A 237 26.51 24.79 1.08
C MET A 237 27.44 25.00 -0.11
N ASP A 238 28.76 25.04 0.09
CA ASP A 238 29.73 25.04 -1.01
C ASP A 238 30.07 23.59 -1.41
N PRO A 239 29.70 23.11 -2.61
CA PRO A 239 29.98 21.74 -3.04
C PRO A 239 31.45 21.51 -3.41
N THR A 240 32.27 22.57 -3.46
CA THR A 240 33.71 22.49 -3.77
C THR A 240 34.60 22.67 -2.54
N ASP A 241 34.04 23.19 -1.44
CA ASP A 241 34.74 23.41 -0.18
C ASP A 241 33.81 23.15 1.02
N PHE A 242 33.78 21.90 1.49
CA PHE A 242 33.03 21.52 2.67
C PHE A 242 33.52 22.16 3.97
N SER A 243 34.59 22.98 3.97
CA SER A 243 35.03 23.76 5.13
C SER A 243 34.23 25.06 5.32
N GLN A 244 33.47 25.50 4.31
CA GLN A 244 32.57 26.66 4.40
C GLN A 244 31.29 26.32 5.16
N PRO A 245 30.73 27.24 5.97
CA PRO A 245 29.51 26.99 6.72
C PRO A 245 28.29 26.80 5.81
N TRP A 246 27.22 26.22 6.36
CA TRP A 246 25.92 26.18 5.71
C TRP A 246 25.43 27.61 5.39
N LYS A 247 24.95 27.83 4.17
CA LYS A 247 24.61 29.15 3.64
C LYS A 247 23.33 29.74 4.23
N SER A 248 22.39 28.91 4.67
CA SER A 248 21.10 29.38 5.20
C SER A 248 20.46 28.40 6.20
N THR A 249 19.64 28.94 7.09
CA THR A 249 18.79 28.19 8.02
C THR A 249 17.50 27.69 7.34
N PRO A 250 16.83 26.65 7.87
CA PRO A 250 17.25 25.84 9.02
C PRO A 250 18.48 25.00 8.69
N TYR A 251 19.35 24.78 9.67
CA TYR A 251 20.48 23.87 9.52
C TYR A 251 20.04 22.40 9.67
N PRO A 252 20.81 21.44 9.12
CA PRO A 252 20.44 20.03 9.20
C PRO A 252 20.36 19.52 10.64
N THR A 253 19.41 18.62 10.85
CA THR A 253 19.20 17.86 12.09
C THR A 253 18.95 16.39 11.77
N VAL A 254 18.87 15.52 12.78
CA VAL A 254 18.48 14.11 12.59
C VAL A 254 17.23 14.02 11.72
N GLY A 255 17.28 13.21 10.66
CA GLY A 255 16.19 13.03 9.71
C GLY A 255 16.14 14.06 8.57
N SER A 256 17.01 15.07 8.57
CA SER A 256 17.15 15.98 7.43
C SER A 256 17.67 15.24 6.19
N LEU A 257 17.11 15.55 5.03
CA LEU A 257 17.47 14.96 3.75
C LEU A 257 18.47 15.85 3.01
N TYR A 258 19.42 15.25 2.31
CA TYR A 258 20.47 15.98 1.60
C TYR A 258 20.75 15.30 0.26
N GLU A 259 20.56 16.03 -0.83
CA GLU A 259 20.88 15.59 -2.18
C GLU A 259 22.28 16.08 -2.58
N TYR A 260 23.12 15.13 -2.97
CA TYR A 260 24.46 15.40 -3.47
C TYR A 260 24.90 14.34 -4.45
N ASP A 261 25.45 14.76 -5.59
CA ASP A 261 26.03 13.88 -6.61
C ASP A 261 25.08 12.73 -7.05
N SER A 262 23.80 13.06 -7.28
CA SER A 262 22.74 12.10 -7.66
C SER A 262 22.38 11.07 -6.58
N THR A 263 22.81 11.28 -5.34
CA THR A 263 22.48 10.44 -4.19
C THR A 263 21.70 11.24 -3.16
N LEU A 264 20.68 10.63 -2.59
CA LEU A 264 19.95 11.11 -1.45
C LEU A 264 20.53 10.51 -0.17
N TYR A 265 20.86 11.40 0.76
CA TYR A 265 21.35 11.10 2.09
C TYR A 265 20.34 11.52 3.15
N ILE A 266 20.40 10.87 4.30
CA ILE A 266 19.69 11.28 5.52
C ILE A 266 20.65 11.51 6.67
N CYS A 267 20.42 12.57 7.43
CA CYS A 267 21.24 12.92 8.57
C CYS A 267 20.92 12.01 9.77
N LYS A 268 21.95 11.37 10.34
CA LYS A 268 21.84 10.56 11.56
C LYS A 268 22.43 11.22 12.81
N SER A 269 23.16 12.32 12.64
CA SER A 269 23.82 13.04 13.73
C SER A 269 22.93 14.11 14.35
N LYS A 270 23.12 14.37 15.65
CA LYS A 270 22.37 15.40 16.38
C LYS A 270 22.81 16.81 15.97
N GLY A 271 22.03 17.44 15.09
CA GLY A 271 22.20 18.83 14.68
C GLY A 271 21.50 19.85 15.59
N ASP A 272 21.46 21.10 15.14
CA ASP A 272 20.69 22.19 15.73
C ASP A 272 20.20 23.10 14.60
N VAL A 273 18.89 23.29 14.46
CA VAL A 273 18.33 24.10 13.36
C VAL A 273 18.79 25.57 13.36
N THR A 274 19.30 26.05 14.50
CA THR A 274 19.78 27.43 14.71
C THR A 274 21.30 27.58 14.74
N SER A 275 22.04 26.47 14.78
CA SER A 275 23.51 26.47 14.81
C SER A 275 24.09 25.42 13.85
N ASP A 276 24.97 25.86 12.95
CA ASP A 276 25.69 25.02 11.97
C ASP A 276 26.74 24.08 12.58
N SER A 277 27.05 24.24 13.88
CA SER A 277 28.25 23.69 14.53
C SER A 277 28.31 22.16 14.75
N LYS A 278 27.41 21.36 14.18
CA LYS A 278 27.29 19.92 14.52
C LYS A 278 27.21 18.95 13.35
N ILE A 279 26.79 19.39 12.16
CA ILE A 279 26.60 18.50 11.01
C ILE A 279 27.58 18.86 9.91
N SER A 280 28.41 17.89 9.54
CA SER A 280 29.32 17.97 8.40
C SER A 280 28.58 18.28 7.10
N ARG A 281 29.19 19.07 6.23
CA ARG A 281 28.69 19.33 4.87
C ARG A 281 29.13 18.25 3.89
N ASP A 282 30.13 17.46 4.26
CA ASP A 282 30.63 16.35 3.47
C ASP A 282 29.68 15.14 3.64
N PRO A 283 28.95 14.71 2.61
CA PRO A 283 28.05 13.56 2.67
C PRO A 283 28.78 12.23 2.88
N SER A 284 30.09 12.16 2.65
CA SER A 284 30.90 10.97 2.98
C SER A 284 31.25 10.86 4.47
N SER A 285 30.94 11.89 5.25
CA SER A 285 31.16 11.88 6.69
C SER A 285 30.18 10.95 7.42
N ARG A 286 30.51 10.65 8.67
CA ARG A 286 29.67 9.86 9.57
C ARG A 286 28.34 10.51 9.97
N ASP A 287 28.03 11.71 9.49
CA ASP A 287 26.77 12.39 9.85
C ASP A 287 25.63 12.01 8.91
N TRP A 288 25.95 11.40 7.78
CA TRP A 288 25.05 11.08 6.69
C TRP A 288 25.04 9.59 6.41
N VAL A 289 23.91 9.12 5.89
CA VAL A 289 23.70 7.75 5.41
C VAL A 289 23.03 7.86 4.05
N ASP A 290 23.60 7.19 3.05
CA ASP A 290 23.03 7.06 1.72
C ASP A 290 21.82 6.13 1.76
N ILE A 291 20.72 6.54 1.12
CA ILE A 291 19.45 5.80 1.16
C ILE A 291 18.84 5.54 -0.21
N ALA A 292 19.10 6.41 -1.19
CA ALA A 292 18.56 6.27 -2.54
C ALA A 292 19.39 7.02 -3.58
N ASP A 293 19.34 6.57 -4.83
CA ASP A 293 19.79 7.34 -5.99
C ASP A 293 18.66 8.21 -6.53
N ILE A 294 18.97 9.39 -7.05
CA ILE A 294 18.03 10.32 -7.68
C ILE A 294 17.87 9.94 -9.16
N LYS A 295 16.64 9.93 -9.68
CA LYS A 295 16.30 9.56 -11.06
C LYS A 295 16.41 10.72 -12.06
#